data_AF-A0A1H0Y5V2-F1
#
_entry.id   AF-A0A1H0Y5V2-F1
#
_cell.length_a   1.000
_cell.length_b   1.000
_cell.length_c   1.000
_cell.angle_alpha   90.00
_cell.angle_beta   90.00
_cell.angle_gamma   90.00
#
_symmetry.space_group_name_H-M   'P 1'
#
loop_
_entity.id
_entity.type
_entity.pdbx_description
1 polymer ?
#
loop_
_entity_poly.entity_id
_entity_poly.type
_entity_poly.pdbx_seq_one_letter_code
_entity_poly.pdbx_strand_id
1 'polypeptide(L)'
;MDSVSDELWALIEPLIPPRPPAVNGRTGRPRRDDRAALEGIVYVLRTGIGWAKLPGGLGYGSGWTCWRRLREWQDAEVWEDVHRLVLDELARRGQLDWSRCSLDSVSVRAKRGAS
;
A
#
# COMPACT_ATOMS: atom_id res chain seq x y z
N MET A 1 -4.26 16.48 -5.90
CA MET A 1 -3.68 15.66 -4.82
C MET A 1 -4.24 14.28 -5.06
N ASP A 2 -3.41 13.38 -5.56
CA ASP A 2 -3.89 12.20 -6.28
C ASP A 2 -4.44 11.18 -5.29
N SER A 3 -5.75 11.31 -5.04
CA SER A 3 -6.54 10.31 -4.34
C SER A 3 -6.57 9.04 -5.18
N VAL A 4 -6.55 7.89 -4.52
CA VAL A 4 -6.82 6.61 -5.20
C VAL A 4 -8.22 6.74 -5.78
N SER A 5 -8.37 6.60 -7.10
CA SER A 5 -9.68 6.74 -7.74
C SER A 5 -10.65 5.68 -7.19
N ASP A 6 -11.95 5.98 -7.19
CA ASP A 6 -12.96 5.05 -6.68
C ASP A 6 -12.93 3.73 -7.45
N GLU A 7 -12.65 3.78 -8.75
CA GLU A 7 -12.54 2.60 -9.61
C GLU A 7 -11.32 1.75 -9.25
N LEU A 8 -10.15 2.38 -9.05
CA LEU A 8 -8.95 1.64 -8.64
C LEU A 8 -9.13 1.06 -7.23
N TRP A 9 -9.76 1.82 -6.33
CA TRP A 9 -10.07 1.34 -4.99
C TRP A 9 -11.00 0.12 -5.02
N ALA A 10 -12.08 0.16 -5.82
CA ALA A 10 -13.03 -0.95 -5.94
C ALA A 10 -12.37 -2.25 -6.45
N LEU A 11 -11.27 -2.13 -7.19
CA LEU A 11 -10.48 -3.28 -7.65
C LEU A 11 -9.50 -3.79 -6.58
N ILE A 12 -8.93 -2.90 -5.77
CA ILE A 12 -7.94 -3.25 -4.73
C ILE A 12 -8.61 -3.77 -3.46
N GLU A 13 -9.73 -3.17 -3.03
CA GLU A 13 -10.41 -3.47 -1.77
C GLU A 13 -10.66 -4.97 -1.56
N PRO A 14 -11.13 -5.75 -2.55
CA PRO A 14 -11.36 -7.19 -2.39
C PRO A 14 -10.09 -8.02 -2.15
N LEU A 15 -8.92 -7.51 -2.53
CA LEU A 15 -7.63 -8.18 -2.34
C LEU A 15 -7.11 -8.04 -0.91
N ILE A 16 -7.65 -7.09 -0.14
CA ILE A 16 -7.20 -6.84 1.22
C ILE A 16 -7.78 -7.90 2.17
N PRO A 17 -6.93 -8.64 2.90
CA PRO A 17 -7.41 -9.64 3.84
C PRO A 17 -8.35 -9.03 4.87
N PRO A 18 -9.46 -9.72 5.20
CA PRO A 18 -10.36 -9.23 6.22
C PRO A 18 -9.64 -9.15 7.56
N ARG A 19 -10.13 -8.27 8.43
CA ARG A 19 -9.62 -8.13 9.79
C ARG A 19 -9.60 -9.51 10.48
N PRO A 20 -8.44 -9.98 10.98
CA PRO A 20 -8.40 -11.15 11.86
C PRO A 20 -9.41 -11.03 13.01
N PRO A 21 -10.06 -12.14 13.36
CA PRO A 21 -11.11 -12.15 14.38
C PRO A 21 -10.57 -11.70 15.74
N ALA A 22 -11.47 -11.27 16.61
CA ALA A 22 -11.13 -10.88 17.97
C ALA A 22 -10.50 -12.06 18.72
N VAL A 23 -9.32 -11.85 19.30
CA VAL A 23 -8.71 -12.83 20.20
C VAL A 23 -9.38 -12.69 21.56
N ASN A 24 -9.97 -13.76 22.08
CA ASN A 24 -10.65 -13.81 23.39
C ASN A 24 -11.75 -12.74 23.57
N GLY A 25 -12.54 -12.46 22.52
CA GLY A 25 -13.61 -11.46 22.56
C GLY A 25 -13.14 -10.01 22.68
N ARG A 26 -11.82 -9.76 22.66
CA ARG A 26 -11.23 -8.42 22.70
C ARG A 26 -10.86 -7.97 21.29
N THR A 27 -11.70 -7.13 20.70
CA THR A 27 -11.35 -6.36 19.52
C THR A 27 -10.50 -5.18 19.98
N GLY A 28 -9.18 -5.24 19.79
CA GLY A 28 -8.32 -4.07 19.97
C GLY A 28 -8.80 -2.89 19.11
N ARG A 29 -8.16 -1.70 19.23
CA ARG A 29 -8.58 -0.47 18.54
C ARG A 29 -9.10 -0.74 17.11
N PRO A 30 -10.24 -0.15 16.70
CA PRO A 30 -10.77 -0.31 15.36
C PRO A 30 -9.69 -0.07 14.32
N ARG A 31 -9.68 -0.92 13.28
CA ARG A 31 -8.75 -0.76 12.16
C ARG A 31 -9.09 0.58 11.53
N ARG A 32 -8.05 1.35 11.19
CA ARG A 32 -8.26 2.55 10.37
C ARG A 32 -8.69 2.12 8.98
N ASP A 33 -9.42 3.01 8.34
CA ASP A 33 -9.85 2.86 6.96
C ASP A 33 -8.68 2.44 6.05
N ASP A 34 -8.91 1.41 5.26
CA ASP A 34 -7.87 0.76 4.46
C ASP A 34 -7.50 1.60 3.24
N ARG A 35 -8.45 2.35 2.68
CA ARG A 35 -8.22 3.30 1.60
C ARG A 35 -7.34 4.45 2.08
N ALA A 36 -7.63 5.03 3.24
CA ALA A 36 -6.81 6.07 3.84
C ALA A 36 -5.38 5.59 4.11
N ALA A 37 -5.21 4.33 4.53
CA ALA A 37 -3.89 3.74 4.71
C ALA A 37 -3.15 3.57 3.38
N LEU A 38 -3.82 3.10 2.32
CA LEU A 38 -3.26 3.00 0.97
C LEU A 38 -2.81 4.37 0.44
N GLU A 39 -3.67 5.39 0.55
CA GLU A 39 -3.33 6.75 0.15
C GLU A 39 -2.13 7.31 0.92
N GLY A 40 -2.04 7.05 2.22
CA GLY A 40 -0.89 7.41 3.03
C GLY A 40 0.40 6.69 2.63
N ILE A 41 0.32 5.39 2.28
CA ILE A 41 1.46 4.62 1.75
C ILE A 41 1.94 5.24 0.44
N VAL A 42 1.04 5.45 -0.53
CA VAL A 42 1.37 6.05 -1.83
C VAL A 42 2.00 7.42 -1.66
N TYR A 43 1.46 8.26 -0.77
CA TYR A 43 2.01 9.58 -0.47
C TYR A 43 3.46 9.49 0.04
N VAL A 44 3.73 8.62 1.01
CA VAL A 44 5.08 8.44 1.57
C VAL A 44 6.05 7.94 0.50
N LEU A 45 5.65 6.92 -0.27
CA LEU A 45 6.51 6.34 -1.31
C LEU A 45 6.84 7.34 -2.42
N ARG A 46 5.86 8.16 -2.84
CA ARG A 46 6.05 9.17 -3.89
C ARG A 46 6.92 10.34 -3.43
N THR A 47 6.72 10.81 -2.20
CA THR A 47 7.43 11.99 -1.68
C THR A 47 8.77 11.65 -1.05
N GLY A 48 9.02 10.38 -0.72
CA GLY A 48 10.23 9.91 -0.05
C GLY A 48 10.39 10.42 1.40
N ILE A 49 9.33 11.00 1.98
CA ILE A 49 9.40 11.46 3.37
C ILE A 49 9.48 10.28 4.33
N GLY A 50 10.02 10.49 5.52
CA GLY A 50 9.95 9.47 6.57
C GLY A 50 8.51 9.27 7.05
N TRP A 51 8.13 8.03 7.42
CA TRP A 51 6.80 7.70 7.95
C TRP A 51 6.35 8.62 9.10
N ALA A 52 7.27 8.99 10.01
CA ALA A 52 6.97 9.90 11.11
C ALA A 52 6.62 11.33 10.67
N LYS A 53 6.95 11.71 9.43
CA LYS A 53 6.70 13.04 8.86
C LYS A 53 5.42 13.12 8.04
N LEU A 54 4.65 12.03 7.93
CA LEU A 54 3.38 12.04 7.23
C LEU A 54 2.43 13.08 7.87
N PRO A 55 1.93 14.09 7.12
CA PRO A 55 1.10 15.14 7.70
C PRO A 55 -0.23 14.57 8.22
N GLY A 56 -0.49 14.71 9.52
CA GLY A 56 -1.69 14.15 10.17
C GLY A 56 -3.02 14.78 9.72
N GLY A 57 -2.98 15.97 9.12
CA GLY A 57 -4.17 16.68 8.65
C GLY A 57 -4.78 16.15 7.35
N LEU A 58 -4.12 15.19 6.68
CA LEU A 58 -4.56 14.67 5.37
C LEU A 58 -5.55 13.49 5.44
N GLY A 59 -5.90 13.04 6.64
CA GLY A 59 -6.88 11.96 6.82
C GLY A 59 -6.33 10.53 6.66
N TYR A 60 -5.09 10.35 6.19
CA TYR A 60 -4.44 9.04 5.98
C TYR A 60 -4.18 8.23 7.27
N GLY A 61 -4.35 8.86 8.44
CA GLY A 61 -3.88 8.33 9.72
C GLY A 61 -2.39 8.62 9.94
N SER A 62 -1.80 7.97 10.96
CA SER A 62 -0.37 8.14 11.23
C SER A 62 0.48 7.38 10.22
N GLY A 63 1.65 7.88 9.87
CA GLY A 63 2.53 7.14 8.96
C GLY A 63 3.00 5.80 9.53
N TRP A 64 3.05 5.63 10.87
CA TRP A 64 3.25 4.30 11.49
C TRP A 64 2.09 3.33 11.25
N THR A 65 0.86 3.84 11.12
CA THR A 65 -0.29 3.00 10.72
C THR A 65 -0.17 2.59 9.26
N CYS A 66 0.23 3.51 8.39
CA CYS A 66 0.51 3.24 6.98
C CYS A 66 1.62 2.19 6.83
N TRP A 67 2.74 2.35 7.55
CA TRP A 67 3.86 1.40 7.53
C TRP A 67 3.47 0.00 8.00
N ARG A 68 2.70 -0.11 9.11
CA ARG A 68 2.20 -1.40 9.57
C ARG A 68 1.29 -2.05 8.53
N ARG A 69 0.46 -1.25 7.85
CA ARG A 69 -0.43 -1.75 6.80
C ARG A 69 0.34 -2.21 5.58
N LEU A 70 1.35 -1.45 5.15
CA LEU A 70 2.28 -1.84 4.10
C LEU A 70 2.89 -3.21 4.40
N ARG A 71 3.33 -3.42 5.65
CA ARG A 71 3.93 -4.69 6.07
C ARG A 71 2.90 -5.83 6.11
N GLU A 72 1.74 -5.60 6.69
CA GLU A 72 0.65 -6.58 6.75
C GLU A 72 0.24 -7.07 5.36
N TRP A 73 0.08 -6.13 4.41
CA TRP A 73 -0.26 -6.43 3.03
C TRP A 73 0.88 -7.10 2.27
N GLN A 74 2.14 -6.83 2.63
CA GLN A 74 3.28 -7.55 2.10
C GLN A 74 3.31 -9.00 2.57
N ASP A 75 3.10 -9.23 3.87
CA ASP A 75 3.11 -10.57 4.45
C ASP A 75 1.91 -11.41 3.97
N ALA A 76 0.86 -10.77 3.44
CA ALA A 76 -0.32 -11.40 2.84
C ALA A 76 -0.34 -11.35 1.29
N GLU A 77 0.79 -11.03 0.65
CA GLU A 77 0.96 -11.03 -0.81
C GLU A 77 0.02 -10.08 -1.60
N VAL A 78 -0.69 -9.18 -0.92
CA VAL A 78 -1.65 -8.22 -1.51
C VAL A 78 -1.00 -7.36 -2.58
N TRP A 79 0.25 -6.94 -2.39
CA TRP A 79 0.95 -6.10 -3.36
C TRP A 79 1.21 -6.80 -4.68
N GLU A 80 1.41 -8.12 -4.66
CA GLU A 80 1.58 -8.88 -5.88
C GLU A 80 0.27 -8.97 -6.66
N ASP A 81 -0.84 -9.23 -5.96
CA ASP A 81 -2.16 -9.28 -6.57
C ASP A 81 -2.57 -7.91 -7.12
N VAL A 82 -2.29 -6.82 -6.38
CA VAL A 82 -2.52 -5.44 -6.85
C VAL A 82 -1.68 -5.14 -8.10
N HIS A 83 -0.41 -5.54 -8.12
CA HIS A 83 0.45 -5.33 -9.28
C HIS A 83 -0.07 -6.07 -10.52
N ARG A 84 -0.43 -7.35 -10.37
CA ARG A 84 -1.03 -8.14 -11.46
C ARG A 84 -2.33 -7.51 -11.96
N LEU A 85 -3.21 -7.09 -11.05
CA LEU A 85 -4.46 -6.45 -11.39
C LEU A 85 -4.26 -5.15 -12.20
N VAL A 86 -3.30 -4.31 -11.79
CA VAL A 86 -3.00 -3.06 -12.51
C VAL A 86 -2.43 -3.37 -13.90
N LEU A 87 -1.56 -4.37 -14.03
CA LEU A 87 -1.04 -4.79 -15.33
C LEU A 87 -2.16 -5.31 -16.25
N ASP A 88 -3.07 -6.14 -15.74
CA ASP A 88 -4.22 -6.65 -16.50
C ASP A 88 -5.16 -5.52 -16.92
N GLU A 89 -5.38 -4.55 -16.03
CA GLU A 89 -6.19 -3.37 -16.32
C GLU A 89 -5.56 -2.54 -17.45
N LEU A 90 -4.25 -2.28 -17.38
CA LEU A 90 -3.50 -1.57 -18.41
C LEU A 90 -3.46 -2.33 -19.74
N ALA A 91 -3.28 -3.65 -19.70
CA ALA A 91 -3.26 -4.52 -20.86
C ALA A 91 -4.59 -4.45 -21.63
N ARG A 92 -5.72 -4.61 -20.91
CA ARG A 92 -7.06 -4.54 -21.51
C ARG A 92 -7.40 -3.14 -22.03
N ARG A 93 -6.84 -2.07 -21.45
CA ARG A 93 -6.98 -0.71 -21.98
C ARG A 93 -6.06 -0.40 -23.16
N GLY A 94 -5.16 -1.32 -23.53
CA GLY A 94 -4.12 -1.08 -24.55
C GLY A 94 -3.11 -0.02 -24.11
N GLN A 95 -2.97 0.24 -22.80
CA GLN A 95 -2.13 1.30 -22.21
C GLN A 95 -0.83 0.76 -21.59
N LEU A 96 -0.38 -0.44 -21.97
CA LEU A 96 0.94 -0.93 -21.61
C LEU A 96 2.01 -0.12 -22.36
N ASP A 97 2.32 1.06 -21.83
CA ASP A 97 3.50 1.82 -22.22
C ASP A 97 4.73 1.20 -21.54
N TRP A 98 5.30 0.21 -22.22
CA TRP A 98 6.54 -0.47 -21.84
C TRP A 98 7.73 0.48 -21.63
N SER A 99 7.65 1.75 -22.09
CA SER A 99 8.70 2.75 -21.85
C SER A 99 8.70 3.32 -20.43
N ARG A 100 7.61 3.19 -19.67
CA ARG A 100 7.46 3.68 -18.28
C ARG A 100 7.56 2.60 -17.20
N CYS A 101 7.39 1.32 -17.56
CA CYS A 101 7.44 0.19 -16.60
C CYS A 101 8.86 -0.17 -16.13
N SER A 102 9.93 0.45 -16.66
CA SER A 102 11.32 0.20 -16.25
C SER A 102 11.72 0.84 -14.90
N LEU A 103 10.79 1.37 -14.11
CA LEU A 103 11.12 2.17 -12.91
C LEU A 103 11.19 1.42 -11.58
N ASP A 104 10.81 0.13 -11.49
CA ASP A 104 10.80 -0.58 -10.21
C ASP A 104 11.78 -1.76 -10.16
N SER A 105 13.07 -1.46 -10.34
CA SER A 105 14.15 -2.30 -9.79
C SER A 105 14.79 -1.57 -8.62
N VAL A 106 14.01 -1.35 -7.55
CA VAL A 106 14.57 -0.93 -6.25
C VAL A 106 15.29 -2.12 -5.63
N SER A 107 16.55 -2.29 -6.04
CA SER A 107 17.50 -3.15 -5.35
C SER A 107 17.68 -2.65 -3.91
N VAL A 108 16.97 -3.26 -2.96
CA VAL A 108 17.28 -3.09 -1.53
C VAL A 108 18.63 -3.76 -1.29
N ARG A 109 19.69 -2.95 -1.19
CA ARG A 109 21.00 -3.42 -0.73
C ARG A 109 20.83 -3.86 0.73
N ALA A 110 20.73 -5.17 0.97
CA ALA A 110 20.95 -5.74 2.28
C ALA A 110 22.38 -5.42 2.72
N LYS A 111 22.56 -4.50 3.67
CA LYS A 111 23.83 -4.44 4.40
C LYS A 111 23.87 -5.65 5.33
N ARG A 112 24.49 -6.73 4.84
CA ARG A 112 25.13 -7.77 5.66
C ARG A 112 26.14 -7.09 6.61
N GLY A 113 26.19 -7.56 7.85
CA GLY A 113 27.08 -7.06 8.89
C GLY A 113 28.56 -7.43 8.69
N ALA A 114 29.40 -6.69 9.41
CA ALA A 114 30.78 -6.94 9.86
C ALA A 114 31.20 -5.65 10.59
N SER A 115 31.68 -5.60 11.83
CA SER A 115 32.10 -6.59 12.83
C SER A 115 31.61 -6.14 14.21
#